data_AF-A0A0C6FD28-F1
#
_entry.id   AF-A0A0C6FD28-F1
#
_cell.length_a   1.000
_cell.length_b   1.000
_cell.length_c   1.000
_cell.angle_alpha   90.00
_cell.angle_beta   90.00
_cell.angle_gamma   90.00
#
_symmetry.space_group_name_H-M   'P 1'
#
loop_
_entity.id
_entity.type
_entity.pdbx_description
1 polymer ?
#
loop_
_entity_poly.entity_id
_entity_poly.type
_entity_poly.pdbx_seq_one_letter_code
_entity_poly.pdbx_strand_id
1 'polypeptide(L)'
;MAALPISNSRHVAVAEGDATRVVAVADLAASLGAEALIRLHEADFAALAAVGRDLVHFNLERTINRAGTRYALVPIVRPGRRRPGGPEELPVLDPTRFRTGLCVAVRQGVPVAEVPAPLFAISLPTIRDADALAAALVRRYAELFPDLGPAEIVGRGCAVTRLRLDRP
;
A
#
# COMPACT_ATOMS: atom_id res chain seq x y z
N MET A 1 6.85 -20.50 8.16
CA MET A 1 6.27 -20.18 6.84
C MET A 1 7.28 -19.37 6.04
N ALA A 2 7.45 -19.64 4.74
CA ALA A 2 8.31 -18.82 3.88
C ALA A 2 7.67 -17.45 3.64
N ALA A 3 8.47 -16.38 3.55
CA ALA A 3 7.99 -15.03 3.31
C ALA A 3 7.31 -14.91 1.94
N LEU A 4 6.27 -14.08 1.84
CA LEU A 4 5.59 -13.86 0.57
C LEU A 4 6.45 -13.05 -0.40
N PRO A 5 6.38 -13.35 -1.72
CA PRO A 5 7.05 -12.53 -2.72
C PRO A 5 6.43 -11.14 -2.74
N ILE A 6 7.27 -10.12 -2.57
CA ILE A 6 6.90 -8.71 -2.68
C ILE A 6 6.42 -8.46 -4.12
N SER A 7 5.38 -7.64 -4.29
CA SER A 7 4.92 -7.17 -5.61
C SER A 7 6.07 -6.55 -6.40
N ASN A 8 6.01 -6.63 -7.73
CA ASN A 8 7.02 -6.03 -8.60
C ASN A 8 7.22 -4.54 -8.25
N SER A 9 8.36 -4.27 -7.62
CA SER A 9 8.74 -2.94 -7.12
C SER A 9 9.47 -2.11 -8.15
N ARG A 10 9.75 -2.66 -9.35
CA ARG A 10 10.56 -2.01 -10.38
C ARG A 10 9.72 -1.34 -11.44
N HIS A 11 8.60 -1.93 -11.82
CA HIS A 11 7.72 -1.40 -12.88
C HIS A 11 6.26 -1.34 -12.41
N VAL A 12 5.51 -0.43 -13.05
CA VAL A 12 4.06 -0.29 -12.86
C VAL A 12 3.43 0.23 -14.14
N ALA A 13 2.13 -0.01 -14.34
CA ALA A 13 1.37 0.64 -15.40
C ALA A 13 0.79 1.97 -14.90
N VAL A 14 0.77 2.98 -15.76
CA VAL A 14 0.08 4.26 -15.52
C VAL A 14 -1.02 4.44 -16.56
N ALA A 15 -2.15 5.00 -16.15
CA ALA A 15 -3.23 5.38 -17.06
C ALA A 15 -2.85 6.65 -17.83
N GLU A 16 -3.06 6.64 -19.15
CA GLU A 16 -2.85 7.78 -20.06
C GLU A 16 -4.07 7.87 -20.99
N GLY A 17 -5.11 8.58 -20.55
CA GLY A 17 -6.41 8.57 -21.23
C GLY A 17 -6.98 7.16 -21.32
N ASP A 18 -7.26 6.68 -22.53
CA ASP A 18 -7.77 5.34 -22.80
C ASP A 18 -6.67 4.26 -22.89
N ALA A 19 -5.39 4.63 -22.74
CA ALA A 19 -4.25 3.73 -22.84
C ALA A 19 -3.57 3.51 -21.48
N THR A 20 -2.69 2.50 -21.42
CA THR A 20 -1.77 2.31 -20.29
C THR A 20 -0.33 2.24 -20.77
N ARG A 21 0.57 2.91 -20.05
CA ARG A 21 2.02 2.84 -20.30
C ARG A 21 2.73 2.21 -19.11
N VAL A 22 3.69 1.32 -19.38
CA VAL A 22 4.55 0.75 -18.32
C VAL A 22 5.75 1.66 -18.11
N VAL A 23 6.03 1.99 -16.85
CA VAL A 23 7.13 2.87 -16.46
C VAL A 23 7.92 2.26 -15.29
N ALA A 24 9.17 2.70 -15.13
CA ALA A 24 9.93 2.38 -13.94
C ALA A 24 9.36 3.13 -12.74
N VAL A 25 9.29 2.44 -11.60
CA VAL A 25 8.76 2.99 -10.34
C VAL A 25 9.63 4.14 -9.84
N ALA A 26 10.95 4.05 -10.03
CA ALA A 26 11.88 5.11 -9.64
C ALA A 26 11.64 6.40 -10.43
N ASP A 27 11.49 6.29 -11.76
CA ASP A 27 11.24 7.45 -12.63
C ASP A 27 9.89 8.09 -12.31
N LEU A 28 8.87 7.28 -12.05
CA LEU A 28 7.56 7.78 -11.64
C LEU A 28 7.60 8.45 -10.26
N ALA A 29 8.33 7.90 -9.29
CA ALA A 29 8.47 8.54 -7.99
C ALA A 29 9.19 9.90 -8.13
N ALA A 30 10.28 9.94 -8.90
CA ALA A 30 11.05 11.15 -9.14
C ALA A 30 10.21 12.25 -9.81
N SER A 31 9.37 11.91 -10.80
CA SER A 31 8.49 12.89 -11.46
C SER A 31 7.42 13.47 -10.52
N LEU A 32 7.08 12.75 -9.44
CA LEU A 32 6.16 13.19 -8.39
C LEU A 32 6.87 13.88 -7.21
N GLY A 33 8.17 14.15 -7.31
CA GLY A 33 8.95 14.78 -6.25
C GLY A 33 9.14 13.89 -5.00
N ALA A 34 9.16 12.58 -5.21
CA ALA A 34 9.34 11.56 -4.17
C ALA A 34 10.46 10.59 -4.53
N GLU A 35 10.89 9.79 -3.56
CA GLU A 35 11.93 8.77 -3.74
C GLU A 35 11.33 7.38 -3.99
N ALA A 36 10.08 7.15 -3.56
CA ALA A 36 9.38 5.89 -3.72
C ALA A 36 7.85 6.09 -3.72
N LEU A 37 7.11 5.02 -4.03
CA LEU A 37 5.65 5.04 -4.12
C LEU A 37 5.01 4.20 -3.02
N ILE A 38 3.93 4.71 -2.44
CA ILE A 38 2.94 3.92 -1.71
C ILE A 38 1.68 3.87 -2.57
N ARG A 39 1.34 2.67 -3.03
CA ARG A 39 0.20 2.45 -3.91
C ARG A 39 -1.01 2.08 -3.04
N LEU A 40 -2.10 2.80 -3.17
CA LEU A 40 -3.32 2.58 -2.41
C LEU A 40 -4.44 2.15 -3.34
N HIS A 41 -5.29 1.21 -2.93
CA HIS A 41 -6.54 0.99 -3.66
C HIS A 41 -7.34 2.28 -3.71
N GLU A 42 -8.09 2.50 -4.80
CA GLU A 42 -8.78 3.77 -5.02
C GLU A 42 -9.66 4.22 -3.85
N ALA A 43 -10.42 3.30 -3.23
CA ALA A 43 -11.23 3.61 -2.05
C ALA A 43 -10.38 4.06 -0.83
N ASP A 44 -9.22 3.45 -0.64
CA ASP A 44 -8.28 3.83 0.43
C ASP A 44 -7.61 5.18 0.14
N PHE A 45 -7.30 5.45 -1.13
CA PHE A 45 -6.77 6.74 -1.56
C PHE A 45 -7.80 7.86 -1.38
N ALA A 46 -9.05 7.65 -1.76
CA ALA A 46 -10.13 8.62 -1.56
C ALA A 46 -10.31 8.98 -0.08
N ALA A 47 -10.16 8.00 0.81
CA ALA A 47 -10.24 8.21 2.26
C ALA A 47 -9.10 9.08 2.84
N LEU A 48 -8.02 9.34 2.08
CA LEU A 48 -6.96 10.27 2.50
C LEU A 48 -7.46 11.71 2.67
N ALA A 49 -8.59 12.09 2.06
CA ALA A 49 -9.16 13.43 2.21
C ALA A 49 -9.54 13.75 3.66
N ALA A 50 -9.89 12.73 4.45
CA ALA A 50 -10.22 12.87 5.87
C ALA A 50 -8.99 12.69 6.79
N VAL A 51 -7.81 12.41 6.22
CA VAL A 51 -6.58 12.22 6.99
C VAL A 51 -5.83 13.54 7.09
N GLY A 52 -5.51 13.91 8.33
CA GLY A 52 -4.69 15.07 8.64
C GLY A 52 -3.21 14.90 8.26
N ARG A 53 -2.32 15.34 9.15
CA ARG A 53 -0.88 15.33 8.89
C ARG A 53 -0.24 13.96 9.09
N ASP A 54 -0.66 13.21 10.10
CA ASP A 54 -0.06 11.92 10.42
C ASP A 54 -0.93 10.78 9.88
N LEU A 55 -0.28 9.80 9.24
CA LEU A 55 -0.93 8.63 8.66
C LEU A 55 -0.20 7.36 9.06
N VAL A 56 -0.94 6.34 9.47
CA VAL A 56 -0.48 4.95 9.49
C VAL A 56 -1.00 4.21 8.27
N HIS A 57 -0.06 3.66 7.49
CA HIS A 57 -0.34 2.75 6.39
C HIS A 57 0.06 1.33 6.77
N PHE A 58 -0.78 0.36 6.42
CA PHE A 58 -0.57 -1.05 6.70
C PHE A 58 -0.35 -1.84 5.41
N ASN A 59 0.73 -2.62 5.37
CA ASN A 59 1.01 -3.62 4.33
C ASN A 59 0.93 -5.03 4.92
N LEU A 60 0.67 -6.04 4.09
CA LEU A 60 0.72 -7.44 4.52
C LEU A 60 2.15 -7.86 4.87
N GLU A 61 2.34 -8.53 6.01
CA GLU A 61 3.58 -9.19 6.46
C GLU A 61 4.79 -8.24 6.58
N ARG A 62 5.33 -7.78 5.45
CA ARG A 62 6.52 -6.96 5.34
C ARG A 62 6.36 -5.86 4.29
N THR A 63 7.13 -4.78 4.45
CA THR A 63 7.25 -3.71 3.46
C THR A 63 8.71 -3.37 3.21
N ILE A 64 9.00 -2.84 2.01
CA ILE A 64 10.29 -2.25 1.67
C ILE A 64 10.36 -0.76 2.06
N ASN A 65 9.32 -0.23 2.71
CA ASN A 65 9.32 1.15 3.15
C ASN A 65 10.46 1.43 4.14
N ARG A 66 11.03 2.64 4.08
CA ARG A 66 12.16 3.05 4.91
C ARG A 66 11.88 4.39 5.58
N ALA A 67 12.23 4.49 6.86
CA ALA A 67 12.18 5.76 7.58
C ALA A 67 13.20 6.74 6.97
N GLY A 68 12.83 8.02 6.92
CA GLY A 68 13.61 9.07 6.26
C GLY A 68 13.34 9.21 4.76
N THR A 69 12.63 8.28 4.13
CA THR A 69 12.31 8.32 2.69
C THR A 69 11.01 9.07 2.43
N ARG A 70 11.01 9.92 1.40
CA ARG A 70 9.83 10.63 0.90
C ARG A 70 9.04 9.78 -0.08
N TYR A 71 7.74 9.64 0.16
CA TYR A 71 6.84 8.82 -0.64
C TYR A 71 5.78 9.67 -1.34
N ALA A 72 5.45 9.28 -2.57
CA ALA A 72 4.19 9.66 -3.21
C ALA A 72 3.15 8.55 -2.97
N LEU A 73 2.02 8.91 -2.39
CA LEU A 73 0.85 8.07 -2.23
C LEU A 73 0.01 8.24 -3.50
N VAL A 74 -0.27 7.15 -4.22
CA VAL A 74 -0.89 7.18 -5.55
C VAL A 74 -2.02 6.13 -5.62
N PRO A 75 -3.18 6.44 -6.21
CA PRO A 75 -4.27 5.48 -6.35
C PRO A 75 -3.95 4.42 -7.40
N ILE A 76 -4.35 3.20 -7.08
CA ILE A 76 -4.49 2.07 -7.99
C ILE A 76 -5.91 2.14 -8.56
N VAL A 77 -6.03 2.48 -9.83
CA VAL A 77 -7.31 2.50 -10.56
C VAL A 77 -7.70 1.11 -11.08
N ARG A 78 -6.71 0.22 -11.26
CA ARG A 78 -6.94 -1.19 -11.55
C ARG A 78 -5.95 -2.05 -10.79
N PRO A 79 -6.40 -2.96 -9.91
CA PRO A 79 -5.52 -3.80 -9.11
C PRO A 79 -4.68 -4.71 -10.00
N GLY A 80 -3.45 -4.96 -9.54
CA GLY A 80 -2.63 -6.04 -10.07
C GLY A 80 -3.04 -7.36 -9.45
N ARG A 81 -2.74 -8.47 -10.12
CA ARG A 81 -3.08 -9.82 -9.65
C ARG A 81 -2.02 -10.82 -10.06
N ARG A 82 -1.96 -11.95 -9.37
CA ARG A 82 -1.12 -13.10 -9.76
C ARG A 82 -2.02 -14.25 -10.17
N ARG A 83 -1.78 -14.81 -11.35
CA ARG A 83 -2.40 -16.09 -11.74
C ARG A 83 -1.60 -17.23 -11.10
N PRO A 84 -2.23 -18.36 -10.75
CA PRO A 84 -1.51 -19.55 -10.30
C PRO A 84 -0.42 -19.93 -11.32
N GLY A 85 0.84 -19.98 -10.87
CA GLY A 85 2.00 -20.28 -11.72
C GLY A 85 2.34 -19.24 -12.80
N GLY A 86 1.64 -18.11 -12.86
CA GLY A 86 1.81 -17.07 -13.87
C GLY A 86 2.55 -15.83 -13.36
N PRO A 87 3.03 -14.95 -14.27
CA PRO A 87 3.63 -13.67 -13.88
C PRO A 87 2.60 -12.74 -13.23
N GLU A 88 3.09 -11.78 -12.46
CA GLU A 88 2.27 -10.72 -11.88
C GLU A 88 1.75 -9.78 -12.98
N GLU A 89 0.43 -9.61 -13.06
CA GLU A 89 -0.20 -8.53 -13.82
C GLU A 89 -0.02 -7.22 -13.03
N LEU A 90 0.63 -6.23 -13.63
CA LEU A 90 0.96 -4.97 -12.95
C LEU A 90 -0.32 -4.19 -12.60
N PRO A 91 -0.39 -3.55 -11.42
CA PRO A 91 -1.45 -2.58 -11.15
C PRO A 91 -1.33 -1.37 -12.08
N VAL A 92 -2.47 -0.77 -12.39
CA VAL A 92 -2.54 0.52 -13.09
C VAL A 92 -2.75 1.63 -12.08
N LEU A 93 -1.88 2.64 -12.12
CA LEU A 93 -1.95 3.83 -11.28
C LEU A 93 -2.47 5.04 -12.06
N ASP A 94 -3.07 5.97 -11.35
CA ASP A 94 -3.32 7.33 -11.86
C ASP A 94 -2.37 8.32 -11.14
N PRO A 95 -1.25 8.70 -11.77
CA PRO A 95 -0.26 9.58 -11.15
C PRO A 95 -0.67 11.05 -11.12
N THR A 96 -1.78 11.43 -11.78
CA THR A 96 -2.29 12.81 -11.72
C THR A 96 -2.90 13.15 -10.35
N ARG A 97 -3.26 12.11 -9.60
CA ARG A 97 -3.78 12.19 -8.24
C ARG A 97 -2.75 11.63 -7.28
N PHE A 98 -2.16 12.48 -6.44
CA PHE A 98 -1.22 11.99 -5.43
C PHE A 98 -1.16 12.90 -4.21
N ARG A 99 -0.65 12.33 -3.11
CA ARG A 99 -0.19 13.09 -1.93
C ARG A 99 1.25 12.70 -1.63
N THR A 100 2.02 13.62 -1.07
CA THR A 100 3.41 13.34 -0.66
C THR A 100 3.54 13.33 0.86
N GLY A 101 4.57 12.65 1.36
CA GLY A 101 4.86 12.61 2.77
C GLY A 101 6.18 11.92 3.11
N LEU A 102 6.69 12.17 4.31
CA LEU A 102 7.90 11.56 4.84
C LEU A 102 7.54 10.32 5.67
N CYS A 103 8.16 9.18 5.37
CA CYS A 103 8.10 8.03 6.26
C CYS A 103 8.94 8.31 7.51
N VAL A 104 8.33 8.26 8.69
CA VAL A 104 8.98 8.56 9.96
C VAL A 104 9.32 7.31 10.77
N ALA A 105 8.63 6.20 10.54
CA ALA A 105 8.93 4.93 11.21
C ALA A 105 8.32 3.76 10.44
N VAL A 106 8.96 2.59 10.56
CA VAL A 106 8.47 1.32 10.01
C VAL A 106 8.59 0.22 11.06
N ARG A 107 7.56 -0.61 11.18
CA ARG A 107 7.56 -1.87 11.95
C ARG A 107 7.15 -3.00 11.03
N GLN A 108 7.77 -4.17 11.15
CA GLN A 108 7.54 -5.33 10.27
C GLN A 108 6.87 -6.45 11.08
N GLY A 109 6.05 -7.28 10.43
CA GLY A 109 5.56 -8.54 11.01
C GLY A 109 4.77 -8.39 12.31
N VAL A 110 4.05 -7.28 12.51
CA VAL A 110 3.21 -7.06 13.68
C VAL A 110 1.93 -7.90 13.54
N PRO A 111 1.62 -8.82 14.46
CA PRO A 111 0.36 -9.55 14.43
C PRO A 111 -0.83 -8.58 14.42
N VAL A 112 -1.85 -8.85 13.61
CA VAL A 112 -2.99 -7.93 13.43
C VAL A 112 -3.69 -7.64 14.76
N ALA A 113 -3.86 -8.67 15.60
CA ALA A 113 -4.46 -8.55 16.93
C ALA A 113 -3.60 -7.77 17.95
N GLU A 114 -2.30 -7.60 17.68
CA GLU A 114 -1.36 -6.90 18.56
C GLU A 114 -1.07 -5.46 18.12
N VAL A 115 -1.73 -4.98 17.06
CA VAL A 115 -1.58 -3.59 16.61
C VAL A 115 -2.16 -2.65 17.68
N PRO A 116 -1.36 -1.74 18.25
CA PRO A 116 -1.85 -0.84 19.30
C PRO A 116 -2.92 0.12 18.78
N ALA A 117 -3.97 0.35 19.59
CA ALA A 117 -5.07 1.27 19.30
C ALA A 117 -4.64 2.67 18.81
N PRO A 118 -3.58 3.31 19.35
CA PRO A 118 -3.12 4.62 18.85
C PRO A 118 -2.68 4.62 17.39
N LEU A 119 -2.28 3.47 16.82
CA LEU A 119 -1.94 3.39 15.40
C LEU A 119 -3.19 3.39 14.51
N PHE A 120 -4.30 2.82 14.99
CA PHE A 120 -5.60 2.89 14.30
C PHE A 120 -6.24 4.28 14.36
N ALA A 121 -5.94 5.06 15.41
CA ALA A 121 -6.45 6.43 15.53
C ALA A 121 -5.93 7.35 14.39
N ILE A 122 -4.75 7.06 13.85
CA ILE A 122 -4.10 7.85 12.79
C ILE A 122 -3.99 7.09 11.46
N SER A 123 -4.72 5.99 11.27
CA SER A 123 -4.85 5.32 9.96
C SER A 123 -6.05 5.86 9.17
N LEU A 124 -6.35 5.21 8.04
CA LEU A 124 -7.52 5.53 7.23
C LEU A 124 -8.82 5.39 8.05
N PRO A 125 -9.84 6.24 7.78
CA PRO A 125 -11.16 6.14 8.41
C PRO A 125 -11.82 4.77 8.34
N THR A 126 -11.49 3.97 7.33
CA THR A 126 -12.00 2.62 7.10
C THR A 126 -11.25 1.53 7.85
N ILE A 127 -10.17 1.86 8.58
CA ILE A 127 -9.34 0.91 9.32
C ILE A 127 -9.14 1.47 10.73
N ARG A 128 -10.11 1.24 11.62
CA ARG A 128 -10.11 1.79 12.99
C ARG A 128 -9.88 0.76 14.09
N ASP A 129 -9.77 -0.50 13.72
CA ASP A 129 -9.54 -1.62 14.62
C ASP A 129 -8.90 -2.80 13.87
N ALA A 130 -8.62 -3.87 14.61
CA ALA A 130 -8.00 -5.08 14.10
C ALA A 130 -8.87 -5.80 13.06
N ASP A 131 -10.19 -5.81 13.24
CA ASP A 131 -11.13 -6.49 12.33
C ASP A 131 -11.20 -5.77 10.97
N ALA A 132 -11.29 -4.44 11.01
CA ALA A 132 -11.25 -3.60 9.81
C ALA A 132 -9.90 -3.71 9.09
N LEU A 133 -8.79 -3.82 9.84
CA LEU A 133 -7.47 -4.10 9.27
C LEU A 133 -7.42 -5.48 8.61
N ALA A 134 -7.92 -6.52 9.28
CA ALA A 134 -7.98 -7.87 8.74
C ALA A 134 -8.78 -7.90 7.42
N ALA A 135 -9.97 -7.31 7.40
CA ALA A 135 -10.80 -7.20 6.21
C ALA A 135 -10.11 -6.41 5.08
N ALA A 136 -9.39 -5.32 5.41
CA ALA A 136 -8.63 -4.56 4.45
C ALA A 136 -7.46 -5.36 3.84
N LEU A 137 -6.74 -6.13 4.65
CA LEU A 137 -5.65 -6.99 4.15
C LEU A 137 -6.20 -8.05 3.19
N VAL A 138 -7.28 -8.75 3.55
CA VAL A 138 -7.89 -9.76 2.67
C VAL A 138 -8.31 -9.14 1.35
N ARG A 139 -9.04 -8.01 1.38
CA ARG A 139 -9.50 -7.30 0.17
C ARG A 139 -8.35 -6.91 -0.76
N ARG A 140 -7.23 -6.45 -0.20
CA ARG A 140 -6.07 -5.96 -0.98
C ARG A 140 -5.21 -7.08 -1.56
N TYR A 141 -5.14 -8.22 -0.89
CA TYR A 141 -4.10 -9.21 -1.14
C TYR A 141 -4.62 -10.57 -1.64
N ALA A 142 -5.92 -10.85 -1.58
CA ALA A 142 -6.50 -12.10 -2.06
C ALA A 142 -6.16 -12.38 -3.55
N GLU A 143 -6.23 -11.38 -4.42
CA GLU A 143 -5.90 -11.54 -5.85
C GLU A 143 -4.39 -11.62 -6.12
N LEU A 144 -3.55 -11.18 -5.18
CA LEU A 144 -2.11 -11.29 -5.28
C LEU A 144 -1.57 -12.62 -4.74
N PHE A 145 -2.32 -13.27 -3.84
CA PHE A 145 -1.97 -14.54 -3.22
C PHE A 145 -3.16 -15.50 -3.26
N PRO A 146 -3.56 -15.97 -4.45
CA PRO A 146 -4.77 -16.78 -4.63
C PRO A 146 -4.72 -18.12 -3.88
N ASP A 147 -3.53 -18.59 -3.52
CA ASP A 147 -3.34 -19.84 -2.78
C ASP A 147 -3.53 -19.68 -1.26
N LEU A 148 -3.76 -18.46 -0.76
CA LEU A 148 -3.99 -18.18 0.66
C LEU A 148 -5.46 -17.89 0.95
N GLY A 149 -6.01 -18.61 1.92
CA GLY A 149 -7.31 -18.27 2.50
C GLY A 149 -7.25 -16.99 3.35
N PRO A 150 -8.41 -16.37 3.66
CA PRO A 150 -8.47 -15.14 4.46
C PRO A 150 -7.74 -15.22 5.80
N ALA A 151 -7.90 -16.34 6.53
CA ALA A 151 -7.23 -16.55 7.81
C ALA A 151 -5.70 -16.64 7.67
N GLU A 152 -5.21 -17.23 6.57
CA GLU A 152 -3.78 -17.32 6.29
C GLU A 152 -3.20 -15.96 5.92
N ILE A 153 -3.93 -15.12 5.17
CA ILE A 153 -3.53 -13.73 4.90
C ILE A 153 -3.41 -12.96 6.21
N VAL A 154 -4.43 -13.00 7.07
CA VAL A 154 -4.43 -12.25 8.34
C VAL A 154 -3.34 -12.78 9.28
N GLY A 155 -3.14 -14.10 9.33
CA GLY A 155 -2.13 -14.76 10.18
C GLY A 155 -0.68 -14.40 9.85
N ARG A 156 -0.42 -13.80 8.68
CA ARG A 156 0.90 -13.26 8.31
C ARG A 156 1.28 -11.99 9.07
N GLY A 157 0.31 -11.35 9.72
CA GLY A 157 0.49 -10.06 10.34
C GLY A 157 0.62 -8.92 9.32
N CYS A 158 1.09 -7.77 9.78
CA CYS A 158 1.21 -6.56 8.98
C CYS A 158 2.53 -5.83 9.21
N ALA A 159 2.99 -5.12 8.19
CA ALA A 159 3.95 -4.06 8.35
C ALA A 159 3.22 -2.73 8.56
N VAL A 160 3.72 -1.93 9.49
CA VAL A 160 3.20 -0.61 9.85
C VAL A 160 4.17 0.45 9.34
N THR A 161 3.71 1.32 8.47
CA THR A 161 4.45 2.51 8.01
C THR A 161 3.80 3.74 8.61
N ARG A 162 4.55 4.55 9.37
CA ARG A 162 4.10 5.85 9.84
C ARG A 162 4.60 6.93 8.89
N LEU A 163 3.70 7.77 8.43
CA LEU A 163 3.94 8.84 7.48
C LEU A 163 3.54 10.17 8.11
N ARG A 164 4.32 11.21 7.79
CA ARG A 164 3.94 12.59 7.96
C ARG A 164 3.68 13.17 6.57
N LEU A 165 2.40 13.34 6.25
CA LEU A 165 1.94 13.89 4.99
C LEU A 165 2.26 15.39 4.91
N ASP A 166 2.56 15.84 3.70
CA ASP A 166 2.68 17.25 3.42
C ASP A 166 1.30 17.91 3.48
N ARG A 167 1.30 19.24 3.68
CA ARG A 167 0.06 20.01 3.66
C ARG A 167 -0.56 19.93 2.26
N PRO A 168 -1.90 19.87 2.15
CA PRO A 168 -2.57 20.03 0.87
C PRO A 168 -2.24 21.36 0.21
#